data_AF-A0A127EXX7-F1
#
_entry.id   AF-A0A127EXX7-F1
#
_cell.length_a   1.000
_cell.length_b   1.000
_cell.length_c   1.000
_cell.angle_alpha   90.00
_cell.angle_beta   90.00
_cell.angle_gamma   90.00
#
_symmetry.space_group_name_H-M   'P 1'
#
loop_
_entity.id
_entity.type
_entity.pdbx_description
1 polymer ?
#
loop_
_entity_poly.entity_id
_entity_poly.type
_entity_poly.pdbx_seq_one_letter_code
_entity_poly.pdbx_strand_id
1 'polypeptide(L)'
;MTRLSNAFGKLLNAFALLAALTLLGMVVMVTADIVLRNVTRSGFPWANEVSEYALYITTLLTAPWLLRRGQHVRIDLVLTAMPKRLAWMMELLGDAMGFVVCLIMMRYGIKMTIDSAALGSITIKNLVFPEWWLLWPLPVCFALLAAEFVFRFDRLVRSEPARRADATSVG
;
A
#
# COMPACT_ATOMS: atom_id res chain seq x y z
N MET A 1 19.67 13.52 -0.92
CA MET A 1 18.41 12.76 -0.68
C MET A 1 17.30 13.08 -1.68
N THR A 2 17.26 14.28 -2.28
CA THR A 2 16.23 14.69 -3.26
C THR A 2 16.15 13.82 -4.52
N ARG A 3 17.30 13.43 -5.12
CA ARG A 3 17.31 12.52 -6.29
C ARG A 3 16.75 11.13 -5.97
N LEU A 4 17.06 10.60 -4.78
CA LEU A 4 16.59 9.28 -4.33
C LEU A 4 15.08 9.27 -4.07
N SER A 5 14.56 10.31 -3.41
CA SER A 5 13.13 10.49 -3.19
C SER A 5 12.36 10.65 -4.51
N ASN A 6 12.93 11.33 -5.50
CA ASN A 6 12.30 11.47 -6.82
C ASN A 6 12.29 10.14 -7.60
N ALA A 7 13.38 9.37 -7.53
CA ALA A 7 13.43 8.03 -8.13
C ALA A 7 12.42 7.08 -7.48
N PHE A 8 12.38 7.05 -6.14
CA PHE A 8 11.39 6.28 -5.37
C PHE A 8 9.97 6.70 -5.73
N GLY A 9 9.74 8.00 -5.91
CA GLY A 9 8.47 8.53 -6.36
C GLY A 9 8.02 8.05 -7.73
N LYS A 10 8.94 7.97 -8.69
CA LYS A 10 8.64 7.42 -10.02
C LYS A 10 8.30 5.92 -9.94
N LEU A 11 9.00 5.18 -9.10
CA LEU A 11 8.71 3.77 -8.85
C LEU A 11 7.29 3.59 -8.27
N LEU A 12 6.93 4.38 -7.25
CA LEU A 12 5.60 4.34 -6.66
C LEU A 12 4.50 4.76 -7.64
N ASN A 13 4.76 5.74 -8.52
CA ASN A 13 3.81 6.09 -9.59
C ASN A 13 3.62 4.94 -10.58
N ALA A 14 4.68 4.21 -10.91
CA ALA A 14 4.57 3.01 -11.75
C ALA A 14 3.74 1.91 -11.05
N PHE A 15 3.93 1.71 -9.75
CA PHE A 15 3.10 0.79 -8.95
C PHE A 15 1.63 1.21 -8.90
N ALA A 16 1.34 2.51 -8.77
CA ALA A 16 -0.03 3.02 -8.83
C ALA A 16 -0.67 2.81 -10.21
N LEU A 17 0.10 3.01 -11.30
CA LEU A 17 -0.38 2.72 -12.66
C LEU A 17 -0.67 1.23 -12.84
N LEU A 18 0.24 0.36 -12.39
CA LEU A 18 0.03 -1.09 -12.41
C LEU A 18 -1.20 -1.49 -11.61
N ALA A 19 -1.39 -0.94 -10.41
CA ALA A 19 -2.58 -1.15 -9.60
C ALA A 19 -3.86 -0.75 -10.35
N ALA A 20 -3.87 0.44 -10.96
CA ALA A 20 -5.01 0.90 -11.75
C ALA A 20 -5.33 -0.03 -12.93
N LEU A 21 -4.31 -0.50 -13.66
CA LEU A 21 -4.49 -1.46 -14.76
C LEU A 21 -5.01 -2.81 -14.27
N THR A 22 -4.48 -3.32 -13.15
CA THR A 22 -4.95 -4.59 -12.57
C THR A 22 -6.38 -4.49 -12.07
N LEU A 23 -6.78 -3.36 -11.47
CA LEU A 23 -8.14 -3.11 -11.04
C LEU A 23 -9.10 -3.02 -12.23
N LEU A 24 -8.70 -2.33 -13.30
CA LEU A 24 -9.50 -2.29 -14.53
C LEU A 24 -9.66 -3.68 -15.16
N GLY A 25 -8.58 -4.47 -15.22
CA GLY A 25 -8.64 -5.85 -15.69
C GLY A 25 -9.57 -6.73 -14.85
N MET A 26 -9.51 -6.60 -13.52
CA MET A 26 -10.42 -7.29 -12.60
C MET A 26 -11.88 -6.91 -12.84
N VAL A 27 -12.20 -5.62 -13.00
CA VAL A 27 -13.58 -5.16 -13.27
C VAL A 27 -14.11 -5.74 -14.58
N VAL A 28 -13.32 -5.70 -15.65
CA VAL A 28 -13.71 -6.28 -16.95
C VAL A 28 -13.96 -7.78 -16.82
N MET A 29 -13.07 -8.49 -16.13
CA MET A 29 -13.17 -9.93 -15.94
C MET A 29 -14.40 -10.33 -15.12
N VAL A 30 -14.67 -9.66 -13.99
CA VAL A 30 -15.85 -9.92 -13.16
C VAL A 30 -17.13 -9.61 -13.91
N THR A 31 -17.15 -8.51 -14.67
CA THR A 31 -18.31 -8.15 -15.49
C THR A 31 -18.56 -9.21 -16.56
N ALA A 32 -17.51 -9.70 -17.24
CA ALA A 32 -17.62 -10.78 -18.22
C ALA A 32 -18.12 -12.09 -17.59
N ASP A 33 -17.65 -12.43 -16.38
CA ASP A 33 -18.13 -13.62 -15.64
C ASP A 33 -19.62 -13.52 -15.30
N ILE A 34 -20.08 -12.35 -14.82
CA ILE A 34 -21.49 -12.12 -14.50
C ILE A 34 -22.37 -12.23 -15.75
N VAL A 35 -21.93 -11.64 -16.88
CA VAL A 35 -22.65 -11.75 -18.16
C VAL A 35 -22.73 -13.20 -18.63
N LEU A 36 -21.61 -13.94 -18.58
CA LEU A 36 -21.57 -15.34 -19.01
C LEU A 36 -22.46 -16.24 -18.15
N ARG A 37 -22.44 -16.04 -16.82
CA ARG A 37 -23.34 -16.75 -15.88
C ARG A 37 -24.81 -16.46 -16.17
N ASN A 38 -25.13 -15.23 -16.55
CA ASN A 38 -26.51 -14.84 -16.84
C ASN A 38 -27.03 -15.46 -18.16
N VAL A 39 -26.17 -15.53 -19.18
CA VAL A 39 -26.55 -16.04 -20.51
C VAL A 39 -26.50 -17.57 -20.58
N THR A 40 -25.42 -18.19 -20.09
CA THR A 40 -25.10 -19.61 -20.33
C THR A 40 -25.32 -20.48 -19.08
N ARG A 41 -25.70 -19.88 -17.93
CA ARG A 41 -25.77 -20.53 -16.60
C ARG A 41 -24.46 -21.16 -16.10
N SER A 42 -23.38 -21.06 -16.87
CA SER A 42 -22.02 -21.45 -16.50
C SER A 42 -21.15 -20.20 -16.35
N GLY A 43 -20.34 -20.14 -15.29
CA GLY A 43 -19.34 -19.08 -15.08
C GLY A 43 -17.94 -19.68 -14.92
N PHE A 44 -16.95 -18.81 -14.79
CA PHE A 44 -15.58 -19.17 -14.46
C PHE A 44 -15.47 -19.50 -12.95
N PRO A 45 -15.15 -20.75 -12.57
CA PRO A 45 -15.02 -21.13 -11.16
C PRO A 45 -13.88 -20.39 -10.44
N TRP A 46 -12.86 -20.00 -11.20
CA TRP A 46 -11.66 -19.31 -10.72
C TRP A 46 -11.79 -17.78 -10.67
N ALA A 47 -12.89 -17.21 -11.19
CA ALA A 47 -13.01 -15.75 -11.27
C ALA A 47 -13.08 -15.05 -9.91
N ASN A 48 -13.70 -15.69 -8.93
CA ASN A 48 -13.77 -15.18 -7.57
C ASN A 48 -12.38 -15.11 -6.90
N GLU A 49 -11.57 -16.16 -7.09
CA GLU A 49 -10.23 -16.24 -6.51
C GLU A 49 -9.29 -15.22 -7.14
N VAL A 50 -9.30 -15.09 -8.47
CA VAL A 50 -8.50 -14.07 -9.17
C VAL A 50 -8.88 -12.66 -8.73
N SER A 51 -10.17 -12.41 -8.49
CA SER A 51 -10.66 -11.12 -7.99
C SER A 51 -10.16 -10.83 -6.57
N GLU A 52 -10.17 -11.83 -5.68
CA GLU A 52 -9.62 -11.72 -4.34
C GLU A 52 -8.12 -11.35 -4.37
N TYR A 53 -7.34 -12.04 -5.21
CA TYR A 53 -5.91 -11.77 -5.35
C TYR A 53 -5.60 -10.45 -6.06
N ALA A 54 -6.39 -10.05 -7.05
CA ALA A 54 -6.25 -8.76 -7.71
C ALA A 54 -6.55 -7.61 -6.73
N LEU A 55 -7.59 -7.72 -5.92
CA LEU A 55 -7.88 -6.74 -4.87
C LEU A 55 -6.74 -6.68 -3.84
N TYR A 56 -6.23 -7.83 -3.43
CA TYR A 56 -5.08 -7.89 -2.53
C TYR A 56 -3.84 -7.18 -3.10
N ILE A 57 -3.43 -7.50 -4.34
CA ILE A 57 -2.25 -6.91 -4.96
C ILE A 57 -2.44 -5.40 -5.22
N THR A 58 -3.62 -4.98 -5.65
CA THR A 58 -3.93 -3.55 -5.90
C THR A 58 -3.82 -2.72 -4.63
N THR A 59 -4.35 -3.22 -3.51
CA THR A 59 -4.26 -2.52 -2.22
C THR A 59 -2.81 -2.37 -1.76
N LEU A 60 -2.00 -3.42 -1.87
CA LEU A 60 -0.58 -3.38 -1.49
C LEU A 60 0.26 -2.45 -2.39
N LEU A 61 0.03 -2.46 -3.70
CA LEU A 61 0.74 -1.57 -4.63
C LEU A 61 0.37 -0.09 -4.41
N THR A 62 -0.87 0.19 -4.05
CA THR A 62 -1.39 1.55 -3.92
C THR A 62 -1.05 2.19 -2.57
N ALA A 63 -0.93 1.38 -1.50
CA ALA A 63 -0.72 1.90 -0.14
C ALA A 63 0.51 2.82 0.02
N PRO A 64 1.72 2.47 -0.47
CA PRO A 64 2.90 3.35 -0.33
C PRO A 64 2.75 4.66 -1.13
N TRP A 65 2.10 4.59 -2.30
CA TRP A 65 1.83 5.77 -3.12
C TRP A 65 0.83 6.72 -2.45
N LEU A 66 -0.20 6.17 -1.80
CA LEU A 66 -1.20 6.94 -1.05
C LEU A 66 -0.56 7.63 0.15
N LEU A 67 0.34 6.94 0.87
CA LEU A 67 1.09 7.50 1.98
C LEU A 67 1.95 8.70 1.55
N ARG A 68 2.61 8.59 0.39
CA ARG A 68 3.44 9.66 -0.19
C ARG A 68 2.65 10.92 -0.54
N ARG A 69 1.41 10.76 -1.02
CA ARG A 69 0.50 11.88 -1.30
C ARG A 69 -0.06 12.54 -0.05
N GLY A 70 0.26 12.04 1.14
CA GLY A 70 -0.27 12.56 2.40
C GLY A 70 -1.77 12.29 2.58
N GLN A 71 -2.34 11.38 1.79
CA GLN A 71 -3.76 11.02 1.83
C GLN A 71 -4.09 9.96 2.89
N HIS A 72 -3.08 9.45 3.60
CA HIS A 72 -3.31 8.74 4.86
C HIS A 72 -3.89 9.73 5.87
N VAL A 73 -5.11 9.47 6.34
CA VAL A 73 -5.93 10.25 7.28
C VAL A 73 -5.06 11.08 8.24
N ARG A 74 -4.66 12.27 7.79
CA ARG A 74 -4.21 13.33 8.67
C ARG A 74 -5.49 13.97 9.14
N ILE A 75 -5.66 14.09 10.45
CA ILE A 75 -6.74 14.90 10.99
C ILE A 75 -6.32 16.37 10.80
N ASP A 76 -6.26 16.80 9.54
CA ASP A 76 -5.83 18.15 9.15
C ASP A 76 -6.72 19.20 9.85
N LEU A 77 -7.98 18.83 10.15
CA LEU A 77 -8.95 19.65 10.89
C LEU A 77 -8.54 19.95 12.35
N VAL A 78 -7.89 19.00 13.03
CA VAL A 78 -7.42 19.19 14.42
C VAL A 78 -6.07 19.90 14.44
N LEU A 79 -5.23 19.66 13.43
CA LEU A 79 -3.92 20.30 13.30
C LEU A 79 -4.02 21.79 12.96
N THR A 80 -5.06 22.23 12.25
CA THR A 80 -5.28 23.66 11.95
C THR A 80 -5.76 24.47 13.16
N ALA A 81 -6.38 23.82 14.16
CA ALA A 81 -6.83 24.46 15.38
C ALA A 81 -5.74 24.57 16.47
N MET A 82 -4.57 23.92 16.28
CA MET A 82 -3.51 23.84 17.28
C MET A 82 -2.29 24.73 16.99
N PRO A 83 -1.54 25.14 18.04
CA PRO A 83 -0.30 25.89 17.87
C PRO A 83 0.75 25.08 17.09
N LYS A 84 1.46 25.76 16.18
CA LYS A 84 2.39 25.17 15.19
C LYS A 84 3.37 24.13 15.74
N ARG A 85 3.85 24.32 16.98
CA ARG A 85 4.79 23.40 17.64
C ARG A 85 4.15 22.08 18.05
N LEU A 86 2.91 22.12 18.55
CA LEU A 86 2.20 20.92 19.00
C LEU A 86 1.75 20.08 17.80
N ALA A 87 1.28 20.74 16.73
CA ALA A 87 0.95 20.09 15.46
C ALA A 87 2.17 19.35 14.86
N TRP A 88 3.35 19.98 14.91
CA TRP A 88 4.60 19.35 14.45
C TRP A 88 4.98 18.11 15.28
N MET A 89 4.84 18.20 16.61
CA MET A 89 5.13 17.08 17.51
C MET A 89 4.16 15.90 17.33
N MET A 90 2.87 16.18 17.13
CA MET A 90 1.86 15.14 16.89
C MET A 90 2.10 14.42 15.57
N GLU A 91 2.50 15.14 14.52
CA GLU A 91 2.87 14.49 13.25
C GLU A 91 4.13 13.66 13.36
N LEU A 92 5.15 14.15 14.07
CA LEU A 92 6.38 13.39 14.31
C LEU A 92 6.08 12.08 15.05
N LEU A 93 5.23 12.14 16.07
CA LEU A 93 4.78 10.96 16.81
C LEU A 93 3.94 10.03 15.94
N GLY A 94 3.02 10.57 15.13
CA GLY A 94 2.22 9.79 14.19
C GLY A 94 3.07 9.05 13.16
N ASP A 95 4.07 9.74 12.58
CA ASP A 95 5.00 9.16 11.62
C ASP A 95 5.91 8.12 12.27
N ALA A 96 6.39 8.36 13.49
CA ALA A 96 7.18 7.40 14.26
C ALA A 96 6.38 6.15 14.61
N MET A 97 5.13 6.30 15.07
CA MET A 97 4.24 5.16 15.33
C MET A 97 3.95 4.37 14.06
N GLY A 98 3.64 5.05 12.96
CA GLY A 98 3.42 4.41 11.65
C GLY A 98 4.64 3.61 11.19
N PHE A 99 5.84 4.16 11.36
CA PHE A 99 7.10 3.48 11.05
C PHE A 99 7.30 2.22 11.91
N VAL A 100 7.09 2.32 13.23
CA VAL A 100 7.21 1.18 14.15
C VAL A 100 6.23 0.06 13.78
N VAL A 101 4.96 0.40 13.51
CA VAL A 101 3.95 -0.57 13.09
C VAL A 101 4.35 -1.24 11.78
N CYS A 102 4.85 -0.48 10.79
CA CYS A 102 5.33 -1.05 9.53
C CYS A 102 6.50 -2.03 9.73
N LEU A 103 7.46 -1.71 10.62
CA LEU A 103 8.57 -2.62 10.93
C LEU A 103 8.10 -3.91 11.62
N ILE A 104 7.16 -3.79 12.56
CA ILE A 104 6.58 -4.96 13.25
C ILE A 104 5.87 -5.84 12.21
N MET A 105 5.00 -5.26 11.38
CA MET A 105 4.26 -5.98 10.34
C MET A 105 5.20 -6.61 9.30
N MET A 106 6.26 -5.91 8.89
CA MET A 106 7.29 -6.45 8.00
C MET A 106 7.95 -7.69 8.61
N ARG A 107 8.35 -7.64 9.89
CA ARG A 107 9.00 -8.79 10.57
C ARG A 107 8.07 -9.99 10.65
N TYR A 108 6.82 -9.78 11.05
CA TYR A 108 5.83 -10.85 11.12
C TYR A 108 5.49 -11.40 9.73
N GLY A 109 5.38 -10.53 8.71
CA GLY A 109 5.14 -10.94 7.33
C GLY A 109 6.28 -11.80 6.75
N ILE A 110 7.54 -11.44 7.01
CA ILE A 110 8.70 -12.25 6.63
C ILE A 110 8.64 -13.61 7.32
N LYS A 111 8.41 -13.61 8.64
CA LYS A 111 8.33 -14.85 9.42
C LYS A 111 7.22 -15.77 8.89
N MET A 112 6.01 -15.25 8.68
CA MET A 112 4.90 -16.02 8.12
C MET A 112 5.22 -16.56 6.71
N THR A 113 5.88 -15.78 5.87
CA THR A 113 6.25 -16.22 4.51
C THR A 113 7.25 -17.38 4.56
N ILE A 114 8.26 -17.29 5.43
CA ILE A 114 9.27 -18.34 5.61
C ILE A 114 8.65 -19.59 6.24
N ASP A 115 7.84 -19.43 7.28
CA ASP A 115 7.16 -20.53 7.97
C ASP A 115 6.21 -21.26 6.99
N SER A 116 5.43 -20.53 6.19
CA SER A 116 4.55 -21.10 5.15
C SER A 116 5.33 -21.81 4.04
N ALA A 117 6.47 -21.25 3.62
CA ALA A 117 7.36 -21.91 2.64
C ALA A 117 8.00 -23.19 3.20
N ALA A 118 8.39 -23.19 4.48
CA ALA A 118 8.98 -24.36 5.15
C ALA A 118 7.96 -25.48 5.39
N LEU A 119 6.71 -25.12 5.69
CA LEU A 119 5.59 -26.06 5.86
C LEU A 119 5.07 -26.63 4.52
N GLY A 120 5.46 -26.04 3.38
CA GLY A 120 4.92 -26.40 2.07
C GLY A 120 3.41 -26.15 1.97
N SER A 121 2.91 -25.16 2.70
CA SER A 121 1.47 -24.89 2.80
C SER A 121 0.92 -24.49 1.43
N ILE A 122 -0.12 -25.21 0.99
CA ILE A 122 -0.81 -24.98 -0.27
C ILE A 122 -2.18 -24.39 0.01
N THR A 123 -2.57 -23.39 -0.78
CA THR A 123 -3.96 -22.90 -0.74
C THR A 123 -4.86 -23.93 -1.42
N ILE A 124 -5.71 -24.61 -0.63
CA ILE A 124 -6.70 -25.57 -1.13
C ILE A 124 -7.96 -24.78 -1.54
N LYS A 125 -7.93 -24.21 -2.75
CA LYS A 125 -9.08 -23.61 -3.47
C LYS A 125 -9.13 -24.18 -4.91
N ASN A 126 -9.92 -23.63 -5.85
CA ASN A 126 -9.93 -24.13 -7.24
C ASN A 126 -8.58 -23.91 -7.95
N LEU A 127 -7.86 -22.83 -7.62
CA LEU A 127 -6.45 -22.66 -8.00
C LEU A 127 -5.55 -23.11 -6.84
N VAL A 128 -4.88 -24.25 -7.02
CA VAL A 128 -3.87 -24.74 -6.08
C VAL A 128 -2.53 -24.12 -6.44
N PHE A 129 -2.07 -23.20 -5.61
CA PHE A 129 -0.73 -22.65 -5.67
C PHE A 129 -0.18 -22.48 -4.25
N PRO A 130 1.14 -22.38 -4.12
CA PRO A 130 1.74 -22.39 -2.80
C PRO A 130 1.56 -21.03 -2.11
N GLU A 131 1.18 -21.05 -0.84
CA GLU A 131 0.66 -19.91 -0.09
C GLU A 131 1.68 -18.76 0.06
N TRP A 132 2.98 -19.09 0.06
CA TRP A 132 4.07 -18.11 0.09
C TRP A 132 4.01 -17.10 -1.07
N TRP A 133 3.41 -17.45 -2.21
CA TRP A 133 3.27 -16.54 -3.34
C TRP A 133 2.29 -15.39 -3.05
N LEU A 134 1.33 -15.61 -2.16
CA LEU A 134 0.41 -14.57 -1.72
C LEU A 134 0.94 -13.83 -0.49
N LEU A 135 1.77 -14.46 0.33
CA LEU A 135 2.34 -13.85 1.53
C LEU A 135 3.54 -12.93 1.22
N TRP A 136 4.35 -13.22 0.20
CA TRP A 136 5.56 -12.43 -0.10
C TRP A 136 5.34 -10.94 -0.46
N PRO A 137 4.24 -10.52 -1.14
CA PRO A 137 4.03 -9.12 -1.46
C PRO A 137 3.78 -8.28 -0.20
N LEU A 138 3.29 -8.90 0.88
CA LEU A 138 3.00 -8.24 2.15
C LEU A 138 4.24 -7.61 2.80
N PRO A 139 5.33 -8.35 3.11
CA PRO A 139 6.54 -7.76 3.69
C PRO A 139 7.20 -6.75 2.75
N VAL A 140 7.07 -6.91 1.43
CA VAL A 140 7.57 -5.94 0.44
C VAL A 140 6.82 -4.62 0.55
N CYS A 141 5.49 -4.67 0.62
CA CYS A 141 4.67 -3.47 0.80
C CYS A 141 5.03 -2.74 2.11
N PHE A 142 5.16 -3.48 3.22
CA PHE A 142 5.55 -2.88 4.49
C PHE A 142 6.97 -2.32 4.50
N ALA A 143 7.90 -2.94 3.76
CA ALA A 143 9.25 -2.39 3.57
C ALA A 143 9.22 -1.08 2.76
N LEU A 144 8.39 -1.01 1.71
CA LEU A 144 8.20 0.23 0.93
C LEU A 144 7.57 1.34 1.77
N LEU A 145 6.57 1.00 2.60
CA LEU A 145 5.95 1.95 3.55
C LEU A 145 6.97 2.45 4.58
N ALA A 146 7.77 1.55 5.16
CA ALA A 146 8.82 1.92 6.10
C ALA A 146 9.85 2.86 5.45
N ALA A 147 10.26 2.60 4.20
CA ALA A 147 11.14 3.49 3.45
C ALA A 147 10.51 4.88 3.21
N GLU A 148 9.22 4.94 2.88
CA GLU A 148 8.51 6.22 2.71
C GLU A 148 8.43 7.03 4.00
N PHE A 149 8.22 6.37 5.16
CA PHE A 149 8.27 7.04 6.47
C PHE A 149 9.65 7.65 6.76
N VAL A 150 10.75 6.99 6.37
CA VAL A 150 12.10 7.56 6.52
C VAL A 150 12.28 8.82 5.66
N PHE A 151 11.82 8.79 4.40
CA PHE A 151 11.86 9.98 3.54
C PHE A 151 11.00 11.12 4.07
N ARG A 152 9.83 10.80 4.65
CA ARG A 152 8.94 11.77 5.27
C ARG A 152 9.58 12.39 6.52
N PHE A 153 10.31 11.61 7.32
CA PHE A 153 11.07 12.11 8.46
C PHE A 153 12.20 13.07 8.04
N ASP A 154 13.01 12.71 7.02
CA ASP A 154 14.06 13.61 6.49
C ASP A 154 13.46 14.92 5.95
N ARG A 155 12.29 14.87 5.29
CA ARG A 155 11.59 16.07 4.82
C ARG A 155 11.08 16.93 5.98
N LEU A 156 10.56 16.31 7.04
CA LEU A 156 10.03 17.00 8.22
C LEU A 156 11.13 17.71 9.04
N VAL A 157 12.29 17.07 9.18
CA VAL A 157 13.45 17.63 9.88
C VAL A 157 14.09 18.78 9.09
N ARG A 158 14.06 18.71 7.74
CA ARG A 158 14.57 19.78 6.86
C ARG A 158 13.61 20.96 6.69
N SER A 159 12.31 20.77 6.89
CA SER A 159 11.34 21.86 6.83
C SER A 159 11.39 22.70 8.11
N GLU A 160 11.74 23.97 8.01
CA GLU A 160 11.61 24.90 9.13
C GLU A 160 10.16 24.95 9.66
N PRO A 161 9.92 25.16 10.97
CA PRO A 161 8.58 25.18 11.57
C PRO A 161 7.63 26.28 11.07
N ALA A 162 8.05 27.10 10.10
CA ALA A 162 7.31 28.23 9.59
C ALA A 162 6.95 28.01 8.11
N ARG A 163 5.64 28.04 7.84
CA ARG A 163 5.00 28.14 6.51
C ARG A 163 4.70 26.82 5.79
N ARG A 164 3.85 26.01 6.42
CA ARG A 164 3.06 24.94 5.78
C ARG A 164 1.76 25.46 5.14
N ALA A 165 1.85 26.51 4.34
CA ALA A 165 0.75 26.88 3.43
C ALA A 165 0.98 26.32 2.01
N ASP A 166 2.23 26.04 1.64
CA ASP A 166 2.62 25.77 0.25
C ASP A 166 3.02 24.29 -0.02
N ALA A 167 2.77 23.37 0.93
CA ALA A 167 3.21 21.97 0.81
C ALA A 167 2.22 21.02 0.09
N THR A 168 1.04 21.52 -0.32
CA THR A 168 -0.05 20.71 -0.88
C THR A 168 -0.32 20.91 -2.37
N SER A 169 0.30 21.90 -3.05
CA SER A 169 0.27 21.94 -4.51
C SER A 169 1.47 21.18 -5.07
N VAL A 170 1.23 19.96 -5.54
CA VAL A 170 2.14 19.32 -6.49
C VAL A 170 1.94 20.06 -7.81
N GLY A 171 2.77 21.07 -8.04
CA GLY A 171 3.10 21.59 -9.37
C GLY A 171 4.35 20.91 -9.88
#